data_AF-A0A2J8NHQ5-F1
#
_entry.id   AF-A0A2J8NHQ5-F1
#
_cell.length_a   1.000
_cell.length_b   1.000
_cell.length_c   1.000
_cell.angle_alpha   90.00
_cell.angle_beta   90.00
_cell.angle_gamma   90.00
#
_symmetry.space_group_name_H-M   'P 1'
#
loop_
_entity.id
_entity.type
_entity.pdbx_description
1 polymer ?
#
loop_
_entity_poly.entity_id
_entity_poly.type
_entity_poly.pdbx_seq_one_letter_code
_entity_poly.pdbx_strand_id
1 'polypeptide(L)'
;QEKKEKRQGTAPPPMKLPPPYKALTDDSDENEEEDAFTDQKIRQRYADLPGELHIIELEKDKNGLGLSLAGNKDRSRMSIFVVGINPEGPAATDGRMHIGDELLEVRSICF
;
A
#
# COMPACT_ATOMS: atom_id res chain seq x y z
N GLN A 1 13.18 -58.24 -9.90
CA GLN A 1 13.91 -57.02 -10.29
C GLN A 1 12.85 -55.98 -10.62
N GLU A 2 12.63 -54.99 -9.76
CA GLU A 2 11.62 -53.96 -10.02
C GLU A 2 12.25 -52.60 -9.73
N LYS A 3 12.33 -51.79 -10.79
CA LYS A 3 13.12 -50.57 -10.91
C LYS A 3 12.33 -49.41 -10.28
N LYS A 4 12.80 -48.92 -9.13
CA LYS A 4 12.21 -47.78 -8.42
C LYS A 4 12.48 -46.49 -9.22
N GLU A 5 11.46 -46.00 -9.93
CA GLU A 5 11.53 -44.77 -10.70
C GLU A 5 11.56 -43.55 -9.77
N LYS A 6 12.72 -42.92 -9.69
CA LYS A 6 12.99 -41.74 -8.87
C LYS A 6 12.48 -40.52 -9.63
N ARG A 7 11.29 -40.02 -9.27
CA ARG A 7 10.68 -38.80 -9.83
C ARG A 7 11.68 -37.64 -9.69
N GLN A 8 12.28 -37.22 -10.80
CA GLN A 8 13.10 -36.01 -10.88
C GLN A 8 12.16 -34.80 -10.75
N GLY A 9 12.07 -34.23 -9.55
CA GLY A 9 11.46 -32.93 -9.34
C GLY A 9 12.37 -31.86 -9.92
N THR A 10 11.97 -31.24 -11.03
CA THR A 10 12.62 -30.04 -11.55
C THR A 10 12.45 -28.92 -10.53
N ALA A 11 13.56 -28.28 -10.15
CA ALA A 11 13.54 -27.14 -9.23
C ALA A 11 12.59 -26.04 -9.76
N PRO A 12 11.84 -25.36 -8.88
CA PRO A 12 10.98 -24.25 -9.29
C PRO A 12 11.83 -23.11 -9.88
N PRO A 13 11.29 -22.34 -10.84
CA PRO A 13 12.01 -21.20 -11.42
C PRO A 13 12.32 -20.15 -10.34
N PRO A 14 13.41 -19.38 -10.48
CA PRO A 14 13.76 -18.34 -9.52
C PRO A 14 12.65 -17.30 -9.46
N MET A 15 12.11 -17.05 -8.27
CA MET A 15 11.13 -16.00 -8.03
C MET A 15 11.76 -14.63 -8.32
N LYS A 16 11.16 -13.86 -9.23
CA LYS A 16 11.48 -12.44 -9.36
C LYS A 16 11.01 -11.77 -8.08
N LEU A 17 11.94 -11.15 -7.36
CA LEU A 17 11.64 -10.43 -6.14
C LEU A 17 10.61 -9.32 -6.46
N PRO A 18 9.63 -9.05 -5.58
CA PRO A 18 8.85 -7.82 -5.67
C PRO A 18 9.82 -6.62 -5.64
N PRO A 19 9.42 -5.46 -6.19
CA PRO A 19 10.23 -4.25 -6.07
C PRO A 19 10.61 -4.05 -4.59
N PRO A 20 11.88 -3.70 -4.31
CA PRO A 20 12.32 -3.59 -2.93
C PRO A 20 11.53 -2.45 -2.31
N TYR A 21 10.74 -2.74 -1.27
CA TYR A 21 10.36 -1.72 -0.32
C TYR A 21 11.66 -1.20 0.29
N LYS A 22 12.15 -0.07 -0.22
CA LYS A 22 13.30 0.62 0.37
C LYS A 22 12.84 1.09 1.74
N ALA A 23 13.32 0.42 2.79
CA ALA A 23 13.25 0.95 4.14
C ALA A 23 13.89 2.34 4.11
N LEU A 24 13.13 3.36 4.53
CA LEU A 24 13.60 4.73 4.58
C LEU A 24 14.79 4.78 5.54
N THR A 25 15.94 5.15 5.00
CA THR A 25 17.11 5.52 5.79
C THR A 25 16.74 6.79 6.56
N ASP A 26 16.76 6.65 7.88
CA ASP A 26 16.73 7.72 8.87
C ASP A 26 17.90 8.68 8.61
N ASP A 27 17.60 9.82 8.01
CA ASP A 27 18.48 11.00 8.00
C ASP A 27 17.63 12.14 8.54
N SER A 28 18.01 12.57 9.74
CA SER A 28 17.30 13.48 10.62
C SER A 28 17.21 14.89 10.02
N ASP A 29 15.99 15.44 9.96
CA ASP A 29 15.76 16.89 10.04
C ASP A 29 14.33 17.14 10.58
N GLU A 30 14.25 17.50 11.86
CA GLU A 30 13.02 17.93 12.53
C GLU A 30 12.58 19.30 11.98
N ASN A 31 11.67 19.37 10.99
CA ASN A 31 11.03 20.63 10.63
C ASN A 31 9.62 20.39 10.09
N GLU A 32 8.63 21.18 10.53
CA GLU A 32 7.22 21.20 10.07
C GLU A 32 7.07 21.51 8.55
N GLU A 33 8.18 21.67 7.84
CA GLU A 33 8.34 21.79 6.39
C GLU A 33 8.34 20.41 5.67
N GLU A 34 8.35 19.31 6.43
CA GLU A 34 8.50 17.94 5.94
C GLU A 34 7.26 17.42 5.20
N ASP A 35 6.04 17.89 5.49
CA ASP A 35 4.83 17.33 4.84
C ASP A 35 4.69 17.73 3.37
N ALA A 36 5.03 18.97 2.99
CA ALA A 36 5.05 19.37 1.58
C ALA A 36 6.19 18.70 0.80
N PHE A 37 7.35 18.52 1.44
CA PHE A 37 8.51 17.85 0.85
C PHE A 37 8.28 16.34 0.70
N THR A 38 7.50 15.75 1.60
CA THR A 38 7.12 14.33 1.53
C THR A 38 6.07 14.08 0.44
N ASP A 39 5.09 14.96 0.26
CA ASP A 39 4.11 14.87 -0.83
C ASP A 39 4.77 14.88 -2.21
N GLN A 40 5.73 15.79 -2.43
CA GLN A 40 6.46 15.84 -3.70
C GLN A 40 7.30 14.58 -3.93
N LYS A 41 7.93 14.03 -2.88
CA LYS A 41 8.64 12.75 -2.96
C LYS A 41 7.70 11.57 -3.24
N ILE A 42 6.51 11.54 -2.63
CA ILE A 42 5.48 10.51 -2.86
C ILE A 42 5.02 10.56 -4.32
N ARG A 43 4.73 11.76 -4.83
CA ARG A 43 4.34 11.97 -6.24
C ARG A 43 5.43 11.53 -7.21
N GLN A 44 6.71 11.80 -6.93
CA GLN A 44 7.81 11.32 -7.75
C GLN A 44 7.98 9.80 -7.68
N ARG A 45 7.84 9.19 -6.50
CA ARG A 45 7.97 7.74 -6.29
C ARG A 45 6.92 6.94 -7.06
N TYR A 46 5.72 7.49 -7.16
CA TYR A 46 4.57 6.86 -7.81
C TYR A 46 4.19 7.49 -9.15
N ALA A 47 5.06 8.33 -9.73
CA ALA A 47 4.81 9.03 -10.99
C ALA A 47 4.59 8.07 -12.18
N ASP A 48 5.21 6.90 -12.13
CA ASP A 48 5.14 5.88 -13.18
C ASP A 48 3.95 4.92 -13.01
N LEU A 49 3.18 5.04 -11.91
CA LEU A 49 1.99 4.21 -11.72
C LEU A 49 0.85 4.71 -12.62
N PRO A 50 0.13 3.79 -13.30
CA PRO A 50 -1.05 4.17 -14.05
C PRO A 50 -2.18 4.58 -13.10
N GLY A 51 -2.86 5.69 -13.41
CA GLY A 51 -4.00 6.20 -12.63
C GLY A 51 -3.76 7.59 -12.08
N GLU A 52 -4.66 8.02 -11.18
CA GLU A 52 -4.57 9.32 -10.52
C GLU A 52 -4.14 9.15 -9.06
N LEU A 53 -3.00 9.76 -8.71
CA LEU A 53 -2.45 9.70 -7.36
C LEU A 53 -3.13 10.73 -6.45
N HIS A 54 -3.80 10.23 -5.42
CA HIS A 54 -4.44 11.02 -4.39
C HIS A 54 -3.66 10.92 -3.07
N ILE A 55 -3.37 12.07 -2.47
CA ILE A 55 -2.83 12.17 -1.12
C ILE A 55 -3.90 12.83 -0.26
N ILE A 56 -4.33 12.13 0.79
CA ILE A 56 -5.49 12.47 1.60
C ILE A 56 -5.07 12.35 3.05
N GLU A 57 -5.19 13.46 3.78
CA GLU A 57 -5.04 13.52 5.22
C GLU A 57 -6.42 13.44 5.86
N LEU A 58 -6.58 12.51 6.80
CA LEU A 58 -7.82 12.28 7.51
C LEU A 58 -7.55 12.27 9.01
N GLU A 59 -8.39 12.98 9.77
CA GLU A 59 -8.42 12.85 11.22
C GLU A 59 -9.16 11.57 11.59
N LYS A 60 -8.50 10.68 12.36
CA LYS A 60 -9.12 9.44 12.82
C LYS A 60 -10.16 9.73 13.91
N ASP A 61 -11.31 9.09 13.81
CA ASP A 61 -12.31 9.11 14.88
C ASP A 61 -12.07 7.97 15.89
N LYS A 62 -13.02 7.77 16.82
CA LYS A 62 -12.98 6.68 17.81
C LYS A 62 -13.05 5.29 17.18
N ASN A 63 -13.56 5.18 15.97
CA ASN A 63 -13.78 3.97 15.17
C ASN A 63 -12.74 3.82 14.05
N GLY A 64 -11.79 4.75 13.91
CA GLY A 64 -10.72 4.76 12.91
C GLY A 64 -10.98 5.71 11.74
N LEU A 65 -10.65 5.28 10.52
CA LEU A 65 -10.84 6.09 9.30
C LEU A 65 -12.16 5.76 8.57
N GLY A 66 -12.85 4.69 8.97
CA GLY A 66 -14.07 4.24 8.31
C GLY A 66 -13.84 3.54 6.95
N LEU A 67 -12.68 2.90 6.75
CA LEU A 67 -12.36 2.16 5.52
C LEU A 67 -12.44 0.65 5.73
N SER A 68 -13.04 -0.04 4.76
CA SER A 68 -12.99 -1.51 4.65
C SER A 68 -12.04 -1.89 3.52
N LEU A 69 -11.08 -2.76 3.83
CA LEU A 69 -9.96 -3.09 2.94
C LEU A 69 -10.01 -4.55 2.50
N ALA A 70 -9.60 -4.82 1.25
CA ALA A 70 -9.35 -6.17 0.75
C ALA A 70 -7.96 -6.27 0.14
N GLY A 71 -7.29 -7.40 0.39
CA GLY A 71 -6.02 -7.72 -0.25
C GLY A 71 -6.22 -8.31 -1.65
N ASN A 72 -5.20 -8.21 -2.48
CA ASN A 72 -5.18 -8.87 -3.78
C ASN A 72 -5.29 -10.39 -3.64
N LYS A 73 -6.06 -11.03 -4.54
CA LYS A 73 -6.13 -12.49 -4.65
C LYS A 73 -4.76 -13.10 -4.96
N ASP A 74 -3.98 -12.38 -5.75
CA ASP A 74 -2.63 -12.75 -6.11
C ASP A 74 -1.67 -12.35 -4.99
N ARG A 75 -1.20 -13.34 -4.22
CA ARG A 75 -0.26 -13.13 -3.11
C ARG A 75 1.11 -12.62 -3.54
N SER A 76 1.43 -12.67 -4.83
CA SER A 76 2.66 -12.05 -5.35
C SER A 76 2.55 -10.53 -5.45
N ARG A 77 1.32 -9.99 -5.48
CA ARG A 77 1.04 -8.56 -5.51
C ARG A 77 0.42 -8.14 -4.18
N MET A 78 1.22 -7.45 -3.37
CA MET A 78 0.77 -6.97 -2.07
C MET A 78 0.03 -5.62 -2.21
N SER A 79 -1.07 -5.64 -2.96
CA SER A 79 -1.96 -4.49 -3.15
C SER A 79 -3.15 -4.57 -2.20
N ILE A 80 -3.57 -3.41 -1.69
CA ILE A 80 -4.71 -3.26 -0.80
C ILE A 80 -5.71 -2.31 -1.46
N PHE A 81 -6.98 -2.73 -1.53
CA PHE A 81 -8.04 -1.97 -2.17
C PHE A 81 -9.12 -1.57 -1.17
N VAL A 82 -9.69 -0.40 -1.37
CA VAL A 82 -10.92 0.02 -0.67
C VAL A 82 -12.09 -0.77 -1.24
N VAL A 83 -12.77 -1.55 -0.40
CA VAL A 83 -13.98 -2.30 -0.78
C VAL A 83 -15.25 -1.76 -0.14
N GLY A 84 -15.11 -0.85 0.82
CA GLY A 84 -16.23 -0.19 1.46
C GLY A 84 -15.76 1.04 2.22
N ILE A 85 -16.66 2.02 2.30
CA ILE A 85 -16.46 3.27 3.04
C ILE A 85 -17.66 3.40 3.98
N ASN A 86 -17.39 3.58 5.27
CA ASN A 86 -18.42 3.82 6.26
C ASN A 86 -19.02 5.22 6.00
N PRO A 87 -20.33 5.35 5.72
CA PRO A 87 -20.95 6.65 5.45
C PRO A 87 -20.87 7.62 6.64
N GLU A 88 -20.71 7.10 7.86
CA GLU A 88 -20.55 7.91 9.08
C GLU A 88 -19.07 8.16 9.45
N GLY A 89 -18.12 7.68 8.64
CA GLY A 89 -16.69 7.76 8.94
C GLY A 89 -15.99 8.99 8.34
N PRO A 90 -14.76 9.29 8.79
CA PRO A 90 -13.95 10.39 8.26
C PRO A 90 -13.73 10.32 6.75
N ALA A 91 -13.45 9.13 6.21
CA ALA A 91 -13.21 8.95 4.79
C ALA A 91 -14.45 9.27 3.92
N ALA A 92 -15.66 8.97 4.38
CA ALA A 92 -16.89 9.36 3.68
C ALA A 92 -17.17 10.86 3.79
N THR A 93 -16.82 11.46 4.93
CA THR A 93 -17.03 12.89 5.18
C THR A 93 -16.10 13.75 4.32
N ASP A 94 -14.86 13.31 4.12
CA ASP A 94 -13.92 13.92 3.16
C ASP A 94 -14.37 13.71 1.71
N GLY A 95 -14.83 12.50 1.38
CA GLY A 95 -15.47 12.19 0.09
C GLY A 95 -14.51 12.08 -1.10
N ARG A 96 -13.20 12.26 -0.93
CA ARG A 96 -12.22 12.06 -2.01
C ARG A 96 -11.90 10.58 -2.26
N MET A 97 -12.04 9.73 -1.24
CA MET A 97 -11.82 8.29 -1.37
C MET A 97 -13.03 7.56 -1.97
N HIS A 98 -12.77 6.60 -2.85
CA HIS A 98 -13.79 5.81 -3.52
C HIS A 98 -13.53 4.30 -3.41
N ILE A 99 -14.60 3.52 -3.56
CA ILE A 99 -14.50 2.06 -3.64
C ILE A 99 -13.75 1.69 -4.92
N GLY A 100 -12.72 0.86 -4.78
CA GLY A 100 -11.81 0.45 -5.85
C GLY A 100 -10.43 1.12 -5.79
N ASP A 101 -10.26 2.17 -4.98
CA ASP A 101 -8.97 2.84 -4.82
C ASP A 101 -7.93 1.90 -4.21
N GLU A 102 -6.70 1.97 -4.72
CA GLU A 102 -5.55 1.22 -4.20
C GLU A 102 -4.78 2.07 -3.18
N LEU A 103 -4.61 1.54 -1.97
CA LEU A 103 -3.78 2.18 -0.95
C LEU A 103 -2.32 1.85 -1.23
N LEU A 104 -1.52 2.89 -1.44
CA LEU A 104 -0.09 2.79 -1.68
C LEU A 104 0.70 2.94 -0.38
N GLU A 105 0.37 3.95 0.44
CA GLU A 105 1.03 4.25 1.71
C GLU A 105 0.02 4.75 2.74
N VAL A 106 0.30 4.47 4.02
CA VAL A 106 -0.44 5.03 5.15
C VAL A 106 0.59 5.59 6.13
N ARG A 107 0.53 6.89 6.38
CA ARG A 107 1.27 7.53 7.49
C ARG A 107 0.30 7.80 8.63
N SER A 108 0.74 7.52 9.86
CA SER A 108 -0.01 7.82 11.08
C SER A 108 0.81 8.78 11.90
N ILE A 109 0.42 10.06 11.90
CA ILE A 109 0.94 11.03 12.85
C ILE A 109 0.06 10.99 14.10
N CYS A 110 0.69 10.87 15.27
CA CYS A 110 0.00 10.96 16.56
C CYS A 110 0.36 12.33 17.15
N PHE A 111 -0.63 13.18 17.35
CA PHE A 111 -0.50 14.46 18.07
C PHE A 111 -0.63 14.26 19.57
#